data_AF-A0A8W8HRG4-F1
#
_entry.id   AF-A0A8W8HRG4-F1
#
_cell.length_a   1.000
_cell.length_b   1.000
_cell.length_c   1.000
_cell.angle_alpha   90.00
_cell.angle_beta   90.00
_cell.angle_gamma   90.00
#
_symmetry.space_group_name_H-M   'P 1'
#
loop_
_entity.id
_entity.type
_entity.pdbx_description
1 polymer ?
#
loop_
_entity_poly.entity_id
_entity_poly.type
_entity_poly.pdbx_seq_one_letter_code
_entity_poly.pdbx_strand_id
1 'polypeptide(L)'
;MMDLDFSDCTSLHEGELDADLISATLEAIKTGKLTPLLKTELKCRIQKKCFEEGKDLTLDDEPQLVQRKAPLLPFEVERQERRREQNRRAAKNFRQRKRQASGEIHKILVDLEEKNRQLKEEIKRLLTETDMFRTALSSHLCVSPTEPDPTAEPLPRAQDTASH
;
A
#
# COMPACT_ATOMS: atom_id res chain seq x y z
N MET A 1 6.23 -13.57 -52.26
CA MET A 1 5.57 -14.20 -51.10
C MET A 1 6.69 -14.94 -50.40
N MET A 2 7.27 -14.34 -49.36
CA MET A 2 8.44 -14.90 -48.67
C MET A 2 7.93 -15.81 -47.55
N ASP A 3 8.32 -17.08 -47.63
CA ASP A 3 8.14 -18.06 -46.58
C ASP A 3 9.02 -17.69 -45.37
N LEU A 4 8.39 -17.59 -44.20
CA LEU A 4 9.06 -17.38 -42.93
C LEU A 4 9.32 -18.76 -42.32
N ASP A 5 10.55 -19.25 -42.50
CA ASP A 5 11.06 -20.43 -41.81
C ASP A 5 11.09 -20.17 -40.29
N PHE A 6 10.20 -20.83 -39.58
CA PHE A 6 10.09 -20.83 -38.12
C PHE A 6 11.13 -21.78 -37.50
N SER A 7 12.38 -21.72 -37.98
CA SER A 7 13.43 -22.70 -37.71
C SER A 7 14.63 -22.07 -37.00
N ASP A 8 14.42 -21.42 -35.85
CA ASP A 8 15.46 -21.27 -34.82
C ASP A 8 14.89 -20.68 -33.52
N CYS A 9 14.14 -21.49 -32.76
CA CYS A 9 13.94 -21.22 -31.34
C CYS A 9 13.61 -22.49 -30.56
N THR A 10 14.46 -23.51 -30.71
CA THR A 10 14.44 -24.72 -29.88
C THR A 10 15.87 -25.07 -29.47
N SER A 11 16.43 -24.26 -28.56
CA SER A 11 17.53 -24.70 -27.70
C SER A 11 17.09 -24.68 -26.24
N LEU A 12 15.89 -25.22 -25.98
CA LEU A 12 15.63 -25.81 -24.68
C LEU A 12 16.41 -27.12 -24.67
N HIS A 13 17.59 -27.09 -24.06
CA HIS A 13 18.35 -28.29 -23.72
C HIS A 13 17.54 -29.06 -22.67
N GLU A 14 16.60 -29.87 -23.14
CA GLU A 14 15.88 -30.86 -22.34
C GLU A 14 16.89 -31.91 -21.86
N GLY A 15 17.00 -32.10 -20.54
CA GLY A 15 17.34 -33.42 -20.00
C GLY A 15 18.49 -33.54 -19.01
N GLU A 16 19.29 -32.51 -18.73
CA GLU A 16 20.26 -32.54 -17.63
C GLU A 16 19.97 -31.39 -16.67
N LEU A 17 19.59 -31.73 -15.43
CA LEU A 17 19.61 -30.75 -14.35
C LEU A 17 21.04 -30.20 -14.26
N ASP A 18 21.18 -28.88 -14.40
CA ASP A 18 22.46 -28.18 -14.33
C ASP A 18 23.25 -28.66 -13.10
N ALA A 19 24.50 -29.10 -13.31
CA ALA A 19 25.34 -29.69 -12.26
C ALA A 19 25.49 -28.73 -11.07
N ASP A 20 25.48 -27.43 -11.33
CA ASP A 20 25.50 -26.36 -10.33
C ASP A 20 24.22 -26.35 -9.47
N LEU A 21 23.06 -26.59 -10.08
CA LEU A 21 21.78 -26.64 -9.38
C LEU A 21 21.66 -27.91 -8.52
N ILE A 22 22.14 -29.05 -9.01
CA ILE A 22 22.21 -30.30 -8.24
C ILE A 22 23.11 -30.11 -7.01
N SER A 23 24.30 -29.56 -7.21
CA SER A 23 25.28 -29.28 -6.14
C SER A 23 24.70 -28.35 -5.07
N ALA A 24 24.08 -27.24 -5.48
CA ALA A 24 23.46 -26.30 -4.55
C ALA A 24 22.29 -26.91 -3.78
N THR A 25 21.51 -27.80 -4.42
CA THR A 25 20.42 -28.52 -3.75
C THR A 25 20.95 -29.46 -2.68
N LEU A 26 22.00 -30.22 -2.98
CA LEU A 26 22.66 -31.09 -2.01
C LEU A 26 23.26 -30.30 -0.84
N GLU A 27 23.89 -29.16 -1.11
CA GLU A 27 24.46 -28.29 -0.07
C GLU A 27 23.36 -27.69 0.81
N ALA A 28 22.25 -27.25 0.23
CA ALA A 28 21.12 -26.70 0.97
C ALA A 28 20.48 -27.76 1.90
N ILE A 29 20.33 -29.00 1.42
CA ILE A 29 19.84 -30.13 2.24
C ILE A 29 20.82 -30.44 3.37
N LYS A 30 22.12 -30.50 3.08
CA LYS A 30 23.16 -30.81 4.08
C LYS A 30 23.30 -29.72 5.15
N THR A 31 23.19 -28.45 4.77
CA THR A 31 23.41 -27.32 5.68
C THR A 31 22.13 -26.79 6.32
N GLY A 32 20.95 -27.15 5.80
CA GLY A 32 19.66 -26.60 6.19
C GLY A 32 19.47 -25.12 5.82
N LYS A 33 20.33 -24.56 4.97
CA LYS A 33 20.32 -23.14 4.60
C LYS A 33 19.94 -23.00 3.13
N LEU A 34 19.01 -22.08 2.85
CA LEU A 34 18.54 -21.80 1.48
C LEU A 34 19.57 -21.04 0.62
N THR A 35 20.63 -20.51 1.23
CA THR A 35 21.61 -19.63 0.58
C THR A 35 22.25 -20.20 -0.70
N PRO A 36 22.62 -21.50 -0.80
CA PRO A 36 23.18 -22.06 -2.03
C PRO A 36 22.22 -21.95 -3.22
N LEU A 37 20.93 -22.21 -3.00
CA LEU A 37 19.89 -22.12 -4.03
C LEU A 37 19.60 -20.67 -4.46
N LEU A 38 19.63 -19.73 -3.52
CA LEU A 38 19.48 -18.31 -3.87
C LEU A 38 20.66 -17.79 -4.70
N LYS A 39 21.87 -18.31 -4.45
CA LYS A 39 23.06 -17.93 -5.22
C LYS A 39 22.97 -18.45 -6.66
N THR A 40 22.54 -19.69 -6.86
CA THR A 40 22.37 -20.24 -8.21
C THR A 40 21.27 -19.50 -8.97
N GLU A 41 20.11 -19.25 -8.35
CA GLU A 41 19.04 -18.47 -8.98
C GLU A 41 19.51 -17.07 -9.38
N LEU A 42 20.20 -16.36 -8.48
CA LEU A 42 20.72 -15.03 -8.76
C LEU A 42 21.77 -15.06 -9.88
N LYS A 43 22.65 -16.06 -9.90
CA LYS A 43 23.65 -16.28 -10.95
C LYS A 43 22.97 -16.44 -12.30
N CYS A 44 21.98 -17.33 -12.42
CA CYS A 44 21.24 -17.55 -13.66
C CYS A 44 20.51 -16.29 -14.14
N ARG A 45 19.90 -15.52 -13.21
CA ARG A 45 19.24 -14.25 -13.55
C ARG A 45 20.22 -13.22 -14.09
N ILE A 46 21.42 -13.13 -13.50
CA ILE A 46 22.46 -12.21 -13.96
C ILE A 46 22.94 -12.63 -15.35
N GLN A 47 23.26 -13.92 -15.55
CA GLN A 47 23.71 -14.44 -16.84
C GLN A 47 22.68 -14.20 -17.94
N LYS A 48 21.41 -14.52 -17.67
CA LYS A 48 20.30 -14.26 -18.62
C LYS A 48 20.24 -12.80 -19.01
N LYS A 49 20.31 -11.89 -18.03
CA LYS A 49 20.26 -10.46 -18.28
C LYS A 49 21.49 -9.95 -19.05
N CYS A 50 22.68 -10.46 -18.74
CA CYS A 50 23.91 -10.11 -19.46
C CYS A 50 23.85 -10.59 -20.92
N PHE A 51 23.34 -11.80 -21.15
CA PHE A 51 23.12 -12.36 -22.49
C PHE A 51 22.12 -11.51 -23.30
N GLU A 52 20.99 -11.13 -22.70
CA GLU A 52 20.01 -10.21 -23.32
C GLU A 52 20.63 -8.83 -23.67
N GLU A 53 21.61 -8.38 -22.90
CA GLU A 53 22.37 -7.14 -23.16
C GLU A 53 23.54 -7.31 -24.14
N GLY A 54 23.74 -8.51 -24.70
CA GLY A 54 24.84 -8.83 -25.64
C GLY A 54 26.22 -8.91 -24.99
N LYS A 55 26.28 -9.06 -23.67
CA LYS A 55 27.51 -9.24 -22.89
C LYS A 55 27.60 -10.71 -22.51
N ASP A 56 28.29 -11.49 -23.33
CA ASP A 56 28.46 -12.91 -23.05
C ASP A 56 29.41 -13.07 -21.85
N LEU A 57 28.87 -13.58 -20.75
CA LEU A 57 29.58 -13.75 -19.49
C LEU A 57 30.02 -15.21 -19.39
N THR A 58 30.87 -15.65 -20.32
CA THR A 58 31.53 -16.96 -20.26
C THR A 58 32.36 -17.01 -18.97
N LEU A 59 31.95 -17.88 -18.04
CA LEU A 59 32.47 -17.98 -16.68
C LEU A 59 33.86 -18.65 -16.57
N ASP A 60 34.52 -18.90 -17.71
CA ASP A 60 35.87 -19.48 -17.75
C ASP A 60 36.98 -18.43 -17.66
N ASP A 61 36.64 -17.15 -17.67
CA ASP A 61 37.61 -16.11 -17.42
C ASP A 61 37.98 -16.10 -15.93
N GLU A 62 39.26 -16.39 -15.64
CA GLU A 62 39.88 -16.16 -14.33
C GLU A 62 39.36 -14.86 -13.71
N PRO A 63 39.14 -14.80 -12.38
CA PRO A 63 38.65 -13.60 -11.72
C PRO A 63 39.56 -12.42 -12.06
N GLN A 64 39.16 -11.64 -13.07
CA GLN A 64 39.90 -10.47 -13.48
C GLN A 64 39.90 -9.57 -12.25
N LEU A 65 41.10 -9.37 -11.69
CA LEU A 65 41.36 -8.39 -10.65
C LEU A 65 40.71 -7.09 -11.12
N VAL A 66 39.54 -6.78 -10.57
CA VAL A 66 38.77 -5.60 -10.93
C VAL A 66 39.73 -4.43 -10.72
N GLN A 67 40.21 -3.87 -11.84
CA GLN A 67 41.13 -2.76 -11.79
C GLN A 67 40.49 -1.72 -10.88
N ARG A 68 41.17 -1.39 -9.78
CA ARG A 68 40.69 -0.37 -8.84
C ARG A 68 40.31 0.83 -9.69
N LYS A 69 39.03 1.21 -9.64
CA LYS A 69 38.48 2.31 -10.44
C LYS A 69 39.49 3.46 -10.43
N ALA A 70 39.90 3.90 -11.61
CA ALA A 70 40.87 4.98 -11.76
C ALA A 70 40.49 6.14 -10.81
N PRO A 71 41.47 6.79 -10.16
CA PRO A 71 41.20 7.93 -9.29
C PRO A 71 40.30 8.93 -10.03
N LEU A 72 39.15 9.26 -9.42
CA LEU A 72 38.18 10.18 -9.99
C LEU A 72 38.85 11.52 -10.27
N LEU A 73 38.56 12.10 -11.44
CA LEU A 73 39.07 13.43 -11.76
C LEU A 73 38.49 14.46 -10.78
N PRO A 74 39.20 15.55 -10.47
CA PRO A 74 38.75 16.54 -9.48
C PRO A 74 37.32 17.06 -9.71
N PHE A 75 36.92 17.25 -10.97
CA PHE A 75 35.56 17.68 -11.33
C PHE A 75 34.48 16.61 -11.05
N GLU A 76 34.82 15.33 -11.12
CA GLU A 76 33.90 14.22 -10.84
C GLU A 76 33.65 14.09 -9.34
N VAL A 77 34.70 14.30 -8.53
CA VAL A 77 34.61 14.34 -7.07
C VAL A 77 33.68 15.47 -6.64
N GLU A 78 33.87 16.68 -7.15
CA GLU A 78 33.02 17.84 -6.82
C GLU A 78 31.56 17.60 -7.26
N ARG A 79 31.33 17.02 -8.45
CA ARG A 79 29.99 16.65 -8.92
C ARG A 79 29.34 15.62 -7.99
N GLN A 80 30.10 14.63 -7.53
CA GLN A 80 29.61 13.60 -6.61
C GLN A 80 29.26 14.21 -5.24
N GLU A 81 30.08 15.11 -4.72
CA GLU A 81 29.80 15.81 -3.46
C GLU A 81 28.55 16.68 -3.55
N ARG A 82 28.38 17.44 -4.63
CA ARG A 82 27.16 18.20 -4.89
C ARG A 82 25.91 17.31 -4.89
N ARG A 83 25.98 16.15 -5.56
CA ARG A 83 24.86 15.18 -5.57
C ARG A 83 24.58 14.61 -4.19
N ARG A 84 25.62 14.29 -3.42
CA ARG A 84 25.48 13.78 -2.03
C ARG A 84 24.82 14.82 -1.13
N GLU A 85 25.24 16.08 -1.22
CA GLU A 85 24.65 17.18 -0.44
C GLU A 85 23.18 17.42 -0.81
N GLN A 86 22.85 17.43 -2.10
CA GLN A 86 21.46 17.55 -2.55
C GLN A 86 20.61 16.39 -2.05
N ASN A 87 21.09 15.15 -2.17
CA ASN A 87 20.37 13.98 -1.69
C ASN A 87 20.20 14.00 -0.17
N ARG A 88 21.23 14.44 0.58
CA ARG A 88 21.17 14.62 2.03
C ARG A 88 20.07 15.61 2.43
N ARG A 89 19.99 16.77 1.76
CA ARG A 89 18.91 17.75 1.99
C ARG A 89 17.54 17.18 1.64
N ALA A 90 17.42 16.51 0.48
CA ALA A 90 16.18 15.89 0.04
C ALA A 90 15.68 14.82 1.03
N ALA A 91 16.58 13.95 1.51
CA ALA A 91 16.26 12.92 2.48
C ALA A 91 15.83 13.50 3.83
N LYS A 92 16.47 14.57 4.31
CA LYS A 92 16.05 15.28 5.53
C LYS A 92 14.65 15.86 5.37
N ASN A 93 14.39 16.57 4.27
CA ASN A 93 13.08 17.16 3.99
C ASN A 93 11.99 16.09 3.83
N PHE A 94 12.30 14.98 3.15
CA PHE A 94 11.38 13.86 3.00
C PHE A 94 10.98 13.27 4.36
N ARG A 95 11.97 12.98 5.22
CA ARG A 95 11.71 12.46 6.58
C ARG A 95 10.90 13.45 7.42
N GLN A 96 11.21 14.74 7.31
CA GLN A 96 10.46 15.80 8.01
C GLN A 96 9.01 15.85 7.54
N ARG A 97 8.75 15.91 6.22
CA ARG A 97 7.41 15.92 5.65
C ARG A 97 6.61 14.66 6.03
N LYS A 98 7.25 13.49 5.99
CA LYS A 98 6.61 12.23 6.43
C LYS A 98 6.17 12.29 7.89
N ARG A 99 7.01 12.85 8.77
CA ARG A 99 6.66 13.05 10.19
C ARG A 99 5.54 14.06 10.37
N GLN A 100 5.59 15.18 9.65
CA GLN A 100 4.55 16.22 9.70
C GLN A 100 3.19 15.69 9.24
N ALA A 101 3.14 15.01 8.09
CA ALA A 101 1.91 14.42 7.57
C ALA A 101 1.30 13.41 8.57
N SER A 102 2.13 12.57 9.20
CA SER A 102 1.66 11.67 10.24
C SER A 102 1.09 12.41 11.46
N GLY A 103 1.72 13.53 11.86
CA GLY A 103 1.24 14.36 12.96
C GLY A 103 -0.08 15.08 12.62
N GLU A 104 -0.21 15.57 11.39
CA GLU A 104 -1.44 16.21 10.89
C GLU A 104 -2.60 15.22 10.87
N ILE A 105 -2.39 14.01 10.36
CA ILE A 105 -3.40 12.94 10.35
C ILE A 105 -3.83 12.61 11.78
N HIS A 106 -2.88 12.46 12.71
CA HIS A 106 -3.20 12.17 14.11
C HIS A 106 -4.00 13.29 14.76
N LYS A 107 -3.64 14.56 14.51
CA LYS A 107 -4.38 15.71 15.00
C LYS A 107 -5.83 15.70 14.48
N ILE A 108 -6.02 15.50 13.19
CA ILE A 108 -7.35 15.43 12.56
C ILE A 108 -8.18 14.29 13.16
N LEU A 109 -7.56 13.13 13.39
CA LEU A 109 -8.20 11.98 14.02
C LEU A 109 -8.72 12.34 15.42
N VAL A 110 -7.86 12.91 16.28
CA VAL A 110 -8.25 13.32 17.63
C VAL A 110 -9.36 14.38 17.61
N ASP A 111 -9.25 15.37 16.72
CA ASP A 111 -10.27 16.42 16.58
C ASP A 111 -11.63 15.84 16.14
N LEU A 112 -11.63 14.84 15.24
CA LEU A 112 -12.84 14.17 14.78
C LEU A 112 -13.43 13.24 15.86
N GLU A 113 -12.60 12.52 16.60
CA GLU A 113 -13.04 11.69 17.72
C GLU A 113 -13.73 12.53 18.80
N GLU A 114 -13.14 13.68 19.14
CA GLU A 114 -13.71 14.60 20.12
C GLU A 114 -15.03 15.20 19.65
N LYS A 115 -15.12 15.65 18.38
CA LYS A 115 -16.39 16.11 17.80
C LYS A 115 -17.45 15.01 17.79
N ASN A 116 -17.06 13.78 17.46
CA ASN A 116 -17.98 12.64 17.46
C ASN A 116 -18.52 12.35 18.87
N ARG A 117 -17.65 12.43 19.88
CA ARG A 117 -18.03 12.30 21.30
C ARG A 117 -19.04 13.37 21.69
N GLN A 118 -18.76 14.63 21.39
CA GLN A 118 -19.65 15.76 21.69
C GLN A 118 -21.01 15.60 21.02
N LEU A 119 -21.05 15.23 19.73
CA LEU A 119 -22.30 15.01 19.00
C LEU A 119 -23.11 13.84 19.57
N LYS A 120 -22.45 12.75 19.99
CA LYS A 120 -23.12 11.62 20.67
C LYS A 120 -23.74 12.04 21.99
N GLU A 121 -23.06 12.89 22.76
CA GLU A 121 -23.58 13.44 24.01
C GLU A 121 -24.79 14.36 23.76
N GLU A 122 -24.73 15.20 22.72
CA GLU A 122 -25.86 16.03 22.30
C GLU A 122 -27.07 15.18 21.90
N ILE A 123 -26.88 14.16 21.07
CA ILE A 123 -27.96 13.25 20.67
C ILE A 123 -28.60 12.60 21.89
N LYS A 124 -27.79 12.10 22.83
CA LYS A 124 -28.32 11.51 24.07
C LYS A 124 -29.14 12.52 24.87
N ARG A 125 -28.65 13.74 25.05
CA ARG A 125 -29.36 14.83 25.74
C ARG A 125 -30.70 15.13 25.06
N LEU A 126 -30.71 15.34 23.75
CA LEU A 126 -31.93 15.67 23.01
C LEU A 126 -32.95 14.52 23.04
N LEU A 127 -32.49 13.27 22.97
CA LEU A 127 -33.37 12.10 23.12
C LEU A 127 -33.99 12.05 24.51
N THR A 128 -33.19 12.26 25.57
CA THR A 128 -33.73 12.31 26.94
C THR A 128 -34.75 13.42 27.13
N GLU A 129 -34.50 14.60 26.57
CA GLU A 129 -35.42 15.73 26.64
C GLU A 129 -36.72 15.45 25.86
N THR A 130 -36.60 14.84 24.68
CA THR A 130 -37.76 14.41 23.88
C THR A 130 -38.61 13.40 24.63
N ASP A 131 -38.00 12.40 25.26
CA ASP A 131 -38.71 11.38 26.04
C ASP A 131 -39.36 11.98 27.29
N MET A 132 -38.70 12.93 27.96
CA MET A 132 -39.30 13.68 29.07
C MET A 132 -40.55 14.44 28.63
N PHE A 133 -40.49 15.19 27.53
CA PHE A 133 -41.65 15.92 27.02
C PHE A 133 -42.77 15.00 26.55
N ARG A 134 -42.44 13.90 25.86
CA ARG A 134 -43.42 12.88 25.46
C ARG A 134 -44.13 12.29 26.67
N THR A 135 -43.38 11.98 27.73
CA THR A 135 -43.94 11.42 28.98
C THR A 135 -44.84 12.44 29.66
N ALA A 136 -44.41 13.70 29.78
CA ALA A 136 -45.22 14.77 30.38
C ALA A 136 -46.52 15.02 29.61
N LEU A 137 -46.46 15.07 28.27
CA LEU A 137 -47.63 15.19 27.40
C LEU A 137 -48.57 13.99 27.53
N SER A 138 -48.04 12.77 27.49
CA SER A 138 -48.83 11.55 27.66
C SER A 138 -49.53 11.52 29.01
N SER A 139 -48.85 11.91 30.09
CA SER A 139 -49.45 12.02 31.41
C SER A 139 -50.57 13.05 31.45
N HIS A 140 -50.39 14.23 30.84
CA HIS A 140 -51.43 15.26 30.80
C HIS A 140 -52.66 14.79 30.00
N LEU A 141 -52.46 14.24 28.81
CA LEU A 141 -53.54 13.73 27.94
C LEU A 141 -54.30 12.55 28.56
N CYS A 142 -53.65 11.77 29.44
CA CYS A 142 -54.29 10.68 30.17
C CYS A 142 -55.13 11.18 31.37
N VAL A 143 -54.86 12.39 31.88
CA VAL A 143 -55.54 12.97 33.06
C VAL A 143 -56.68 13.92 32.66
N SER A 144 -56.65 14.52 31.47
CA SER A 144 -57.75 15.31 30.95
C SER A 144 -58.84 14.40 30.36
N PRO A 145 -60.07 14.35 30.90
CA PRO A 145 -61.20 13.76 30.19
C PRO A 145 -61.45 14.63 28.96
N THR A 146 -61.04 14.16 27.80
CA THR A 146 -61.46 14.76 26.53
C THR A 146 -62.92 14.35 26.34
N GLU A 147 -63.84 15.19 26.81
CA GLU A 147 -65.23 15.13 26.35
C GLU A 147 -65.21 15.21 24.82
N PRO A 148 -65.73 14.21 24.09
CA PRO A 148 -65.69 14.23 22.64
C PRO A 148 -66.72 15.24 22.11
N ASP A 149 -66.26 16.31 21.49
CA ASP A 149 -67.10 17.20 20.68
C ASP A 149 -67.55 16.46 19.41
N PRO A 150 -68.87 16.22 19.20
CA PRO A 150 -69.39 15.37 18.12
C PRO A 150 -69.37 16.01 16.72
N THR A 151 -68.68 17.13 16.50
CA THR A 151 -68.88 17.95 15.29
C THR A 151 -67.68 18.05 14.34
N ALA A 152 -66.57 17.35 14.56
CA ALA A 152 -65.38 17.48 13.71
C ALA A 152 -65.43 16.57 12.46
N GLU A 153 -65.71 17.15 11.29
CA GLU A 153 -65.62 16.47 9.99
C GLU A 153 -64.18 16.00 9.66
N PRO A 154 -64.01 14.87 8.95
CA PRO A 154 -62.68 14.34 8.62
C PRO A 154 -62.07 15.10 7.43
N LEU A 155 -60.92 15.77 7.67
CA LEU A 155 -60.10 16.35 6.59
C LEU A 155 -59.38 15.24 5.79
N PRO A 156 -59.30 15.37 4.45
CA PRO A 156 -58.75 14.33 3.58
C PRO A 156 -57.23 14.22 3.72
N ARG A 157 -56.80 12.96 3.77
CA ARG A 157 -55.42 12.48 3.85
C ARG A 157 -54.62 12.96 2.62
N ALA A 158 -53.66 13.85 2.82
CA ALA A 158 -52.67 14.17 1.79
C ALA A 158 -51.81 12.93 1.51
N GLN A 159 -51.78 12.50 0.25
CA GLN A 159 -50.94 11.41 -0.21
C GLN A 159 -49.51 11.90 -0.38
N ASP A 160 -48.57 11.21 0.26
CA ASP A 160 -47.13 11.39 0.05
C ASP A 160 -46.76 10.95 -1.38
N THR A 161 -46.55 11.92 -2.27
CA THR A 161 -45.81 11.66 -3.51
C THR A 161 -44.32 11.64 -3.18
N ALA A 162 -43.79 10.45 -2.92
CA ALA A 162 -42.37 10.18 -3.01
C ALA A 162 -41.93 10.30 -4.46
N SER A 163 -40.91 11.13 -4.72
CA SER A 163 -40.12 11.07 -5.95
C SER A 163 -38.64 11.25 -5.64
N HIS A 164 -37.90 10.30 -6.20
CA HIS A 164 -36.47 10.02 -6.25
C HIS A 164 -35.49 11.19 -6.29
#